data_AF-A0A967KYJ2-F1
#
_entry.id   AF-A0A967KYJ2-F1
#
_cell.length_a   1.000
_cell.length_b   1.000
_cell.length_c   1.000
_cell.angle_alpha   90.00
_cell.angle_beta   90.00
_cell.angle_gamma   90.00
#
_symmetry.space_group_name_H-M   'P 1'
#
loop_
_entity.id
_entity.type
_entity.pdbx_description
1 polymer ?
#
loop_
_entity_poly.entity_id
_entity_poly.type
_entity_poly.pdbx_seq_one_letter_code
_entity_poly.pdbx_strand_id
1 'polypeptide(L)'
;MKIVRHIGSLAFVLGLFTVIFAGVPWHVMTSEDPVVPWWLRIAVFCLLGGILVVLVTLALEQKIAGKPLEAPEEAEPDSRVLLLNSAEVPGRATREILGLVQGHTVYAIWLGKDLSAIARLILGGELTEYTEMMGWARTKATNRMMAQAGKMGADAIINVRYMTTSVVGSAAELLVYGTAVKLGE
;
A
#
# COMPACT_ATOMS: atom_id res chain seq x y z
N MET A 1 24.16 -5.70 -3.40
CA MET A 1 22.84 -5.73 -4.08
C MET A 1 22.64 -4.54 -5.02
N LYS A 2 23.00 -3.30 -4.61
CA LYS A 2 22.97 -2.10 -5.49
C LYS A 2 23.65 -2.28 -6.86
N ILE A 3 24.83 -2.92 -6.91
CA ILE A 3 25.57 -3.17 -8.16
C ILE A 3 24.81 -4.12 -9.11
N VAL A 4 24.24 -5.21 -8.58
CA VAL A 4 23.44 -6.18 -9.35
C VAL A 4 22.20 -5.50 -9.95
N ARG A 5 21.56 -4.61 -9.18
CA ARG A 5 20.45 -3.78 -9.66
C ARG A 5 20.85 -2.83 -10.78
N HIS A 6 22.00 -2.16 -10.66
CA HIS A 6 22.51 -1.28 -11.73
C HIS A 6 22.80 -2.05 -13.02
N ILE A 7 23.38 -3.24 -12.92
CA ILE A 7 23.63 -4.12 -14.08
C ILE A 7 22.30 -4.52 -14.74
N GLY A 8 21.31 -4.95 -13.95
CA GLY A 8 19.98 -5.29 -14.47
C GLY A 8 19.28 -4.11 -15.13
N SER A 9 19.35 -2.92 -14.53
CA SER A 9 18.76 -1.69 -15.09
C SER A 9 19.43 -1.28 -16.40
N LEU A 10 20.76 -1.37 -16.48
CA LEU A 10 21.51 -1.06 -17.70
C LEU A 10 21.16 -2.03 -18.83
N ALA A 11 21.10 -3.33 -18.53
CA ALA A 11 20.69 -4.35 -19.49
C ALA A 11 19.25 -4.14 -20.00
N PHE A 12 18.33 -3.76 -19.11
CA PHE A 12 16.95 -3.43 -19.47
C PHE A 12 16.88 -2.21 -20.42
N VAL A 13 17.55 -1.10 -20.07
CA VAL A 13 17.52 0.13 -20.88
C VAL A 13 18.10 -0.11 -22.27
N LEU A 14 19.22 -0.83 -22.36
CA LEU A 14 19.85 -1.16 -23.65
C LEU A 14 18.97 -2.11 -24.48
N GLY A 15 18.35 -3.11 -23.85
CA GLY A 15 17.39 -4.00 -24.51
C GLY A 15 16.18 -3.26 -25.05
N LEU A 16 15.56 -2.39 -24.25
CA LEU A 16 14.40 -1.57 -24.63
C LEU A 16 14.72 -0.60 -25.76
N PHE A 17 15.83 0.12 -25.66
CA PHE A 17 16.27 1.04 -26.70
C PHE A 17 16.47 0.31 -28.04
N THR A 18 17.13 -0.85 -28.00
CA THR A 18 17.39 -1.64 -29.22
C THR A 18 16.11 -2.20 -29.82
N VAL A 19 15.17 -2.70 -29.01
CA VAL A 19 13.88 -3.22 -29.50
C VAL A 19 13.06 -2.11 -30.17
N ILE A 20 12.99 -0.92 -29.56
CA ILE A 20 12.19 0.20 -30.08
C ILE A 20 12.85 0.83 -31.31
N PHE A 21 14.13 1.18 -31.24
CA PHE A 21 14.77 2.02 -32.26
C PHE A 21 15.47 1.24 -33.37
N ALA A 22 15.77 -0.05 -33.17
CA ALA A 22 16.30 -0.91 -34.23
C ALA A 22 15.31 -2.01 -34.62
N GLY A 23 14.63 -2.61 -33.65
CA GLY A 23 13.69 -3.70 -33.87
C GLY A 23 12.43 -3.30 -34.65
N VAL A 24 11.75 -2.22 -34.22
CA VAL A 24 10.54 -1.74 -34.91
C VAL A 24 10.84 -1.27 -36.34
N PRO A 25 11.88 -0.45 -36.60
CA PRO A 25 12.24 -0.10 -37.98
C PRO A 25 12.61 -1.31 -38.84
N TRP A 26 13.32 -2.29 -38.29
CA TRP A 26 13.65 -3.53 -39.01
C TRP A 26 12.39 -4.31 -39.41
N HIS A 27 11.46 -4.50 -38.47
CA HIS A 27 10.20 -5.20 -38.73
C HIS A 27 9.33 -4.47 -39.76
N VAL A 28 9.37 -3.14 -39.79
CA VAL A 28 8.66 -2.33 -40.80
C VAL A 28 9.31 -2.46 -42.18
N MET A 29 10.64 -2.58 -42.26
CA MET A 29 11.36 -2.75 -43.54
C MET A 29 11.24 -4.16 -44.14
N THR A 30 11.05 -5.20 -43.32
CA THR A 30 11.05 -6.61 -43.78
C THR A 30 9.67 -7.28 -43.70
N SER A 31 8.59 -6.53 -43.92
CA SER A 31 7.21 -6.98 -43.62
C SER A 31 6.69 -8.18 -44.45
N GLU A 32 7.36 -8.54 -45.56
CA GLU A 32 6.93 -9.66 -46.43
C GLU A 32 7.44 -11.04 -45.94
N ASP A 33 8.57 -11.09 -45.22
CA ASP A 33 9.06 -12.30 -44.52
C ASP A 33 9.89 -11.87 -43.29
N PRO A 34 9.27 -11.70 -42.11
CA PRO A 34 9.92 -11.09 -40.95
C PRO A 34 10.83 -12.11 -40.25
N VAL A 35 12.03 -12.32 -40.80
CA VAL A 35 13.07 -13.12 -40.16
C VAL A 35 13.63 -12.30 -38.98
N VAL A 36 13.21 -12.62 -37.76
CA VAL A 36 13.67 -11.92 -36.55
C VAL A 36 15.18 -12.10 -36.39
N PRO A 37 15.99 -11.01 -36.49
CA PRO A 37 17.43 -11.13 -36.39
C PRO A 37 17.86 -11.61 -35.01
N TRP A 38 18.96 -12.35 -34.97
CA TRP A 38 19.50 -12.88 -33.71
C TRP A 38 19.86 -11.77 -32.70
N TRP A 39 20.29 -10.60 -33.15
CA TRP A 39 20.55 -9.43 -32.29
C TRP A 39 19.27 -8.88 -31.65
N LEU A 40 18.14 -8.90 -32.38
CA LEU A 40 16.85 -8.46 -31.84
C LEU A 40 16.32 -9.46 -30.80
N ARG A 41 16.52 -10.75 -31.03
CA ARG A 41 16.21 -11.80 -30.05
C ARG A 41 16.99 -11.58 -28.75
N ILE A 42 18.30 -11.30 -28.85
CA ILE A 42 19.14 -10.98 -27.68
C ILE A 42 18.63 -9.72 -26.97
N ALA A 43 18.26 -8.67 -27.71
CA ALA A 43 17.73 -7.44 -27.11
C ALA A 43 16.43 -7.68 -26.32
N VAL A 44 15.52 -8.51 -26.83
CA VAL A 44 14.30 -8.92 -26.11
C VAL A 44 14.64 -9.72 -24.84
N PHE A 45 15.61 -10.63 -24.90
CA PHE A 45 16.07 -11.35 -23.70
C PHE A 45 16.75 -10.44 -22.69
N CYS A 46 17.52 -9.43 -23.12
CA CYS A 46 18.10 -8.42 -22.24
C CYS A 46 17.03 -7.53 -21.60
N LEU A 47 15.96 -7.21 -22.34
CA LEU A 47 14.81 -6.47 -21.81
C LEU A 47 14.08 -7.26 -20.72
N LEU A 48 13.66 -8.50 -21.03
CA LEU A 48 12.90 -9.33 -20.09
C LEU A 48 13.76 -9.80 -18.91
N GLY A 49 15.01 -10.20 -19.17
CA GLY A 49 15.97 -10.65 -18.16
C GLY A 49 16.45 -9.50 -17.25
N GLY A 50 16.67 -8.31 -17.79
CA GLY A 50 17.05 -7.12 -17.02
C GLY A 50 15.99 -6.72 -16.01
N ILE A 51 14.72 -6.69 -16.43
CA ILE A 51 13.57 -6.48 -15.52
C ILE A 51 13.54 -7.56 -14.44
N LEU A 52 13.64 -8.84 -14.84
CA LEU A 52 13.58 -9.95 -13.89
C LEU A 52 14.67 -9.87 -12.82
N VAL A 53 15.91 -9.56 -13.19
CA VAL A 53 17.04 -9.39 -12.25
C VAL A 53 16.79 -8.24 -11.28
N VAL A 54 16.28 -7.10 -11.77
CA VAL A 54 15.93 -5.95 -10.91
C VAL A 54 14.82 -6.34 -9.93
N LEU A 55 13.75 -6.98 -10.40
CA LEU A 55 12.62 -7.41 -9.57
C LEU A 55 13.03 -8.44 -8.51
N VAL A 56 13.81 -9.46 -8.89
CA VAL A 56 14.30 -10.48 -7.95
C VAL A 56 15.24 -9.88 -6.92
N THR A 57 16.15 -8.99 -7.32
CA THR A 57 17.07 -8.32 -6.39
C THR A 57 16.30 -7.45 -5.40
N LEU A 58 15.29 -6.71 -5.85
CA LEU A 58 14.41 -5.91 -4.98
C LEU A 58 13.58 -6.80 -4.05
N ALA A 59 13.08 -7.93 -4.53
CA ALA A 59 12.33 -8.90 -3.71
C ALA A 59 13.19 -9.49 -2.60
N LEU A 60 14.44 -9.84 -2.91
CA LEU A 60 15.41 -10.31 -1.93
C LEU A 60 15.81 -9.19 -0.95
N GLU A 61 16.04 -7.96 -1.43
CA GLU A 61 16.29 -6.81 -0.54
C GLU A 61 15.12 -6.59 0.40
N GLN A 62 13.88 -6.70 -0.07
CA GLN A 62 12.67 -6.55 0.74
C GLN A 62 12.49 -7.68 1.76
N LYS A 63 12.81 -8.93 1.39
CA LYS A 63 12.75 -10.07 2.31
C LYS A 63 13.83 -10.01 3.38
N ILE A 64 15.00 -9.46 3.05
CA ILE A 64 16.14 -9.29 3.97
C ILE A 64 15.99 -8.03 4.84
N ALA A 65 15.50 -6.93 4.27
CA ALA A 65 15.20 -5.68 4.97
C ALA A 65 13.83 -5.67 5.65
N GLY A 66 13.06 -6.76 5.47
CA GLY A 66 11.77 -6.98 6.09
C GLY A 66 11.92 -7.15 7.59
N LYS A 67 12.10 -6.05 8.31
CA LYS A 67 11.49 -5.93 9.62
C LYS A 67 10.00 -6.21 9.39
N PRO A 68 9.40 -7.22 10.06
CA PRO A 68 7.94 -7.27 10.22
C PRO A 68 7.53 -5.86 10.60
N LEU A 69 6.53 -5.27 9.91
CA LEU A 69 6.00 -3.92 10.14
C LEU A 69 6.24 -3.53 11.60
N GLU A 70 7.36 -2.87 11.89
CA GLU A 70 7.73 -2.66 13.28
C GLU A 70 6.78 -1.55 13.70
N ALA A 71 5.77 -1.94 14.49
CA ALA A 71 4.78 -1.00 14.97
C ALA A 71 5.55 0.17 15.59
N PRO A 72 5.38 1.41 15.11
CA PRO A 72 5.93 2.57 15.80
C PRO A 72 5.45 2.45 17.22
N GLU A 73 6.39 2.47 18.18
CA GLU A 73 6.19 2.33 19.62
C GLU A 73 4.78 2.83 20.00
N GLU A 74 3.87 1.87 20.19
CA GLU A 74 2.45 2.16 20.29
C GLU A 74 2.23 2.78 21.67
N ALA A 75 1.76 4.03 21.72
CA ALA A 75 1.10 4.49 22.93
C ALA A 75 -0.05 3.50 23.18
N GLU A 76 0.00 2.77 24.31
CA GLU A 76 -1.04 1.83 24.66
C GLU A 76 -2.39 2.51 24.47
N PRO A 77 -3.33 1.89 23.72
CA PRO A 77 -4.64 2.48 23.54
C PRO A 77 -5.24 2.70 24.92
N ASP A 78 -5.64 3.95 25.21
CA ASP A 78 -6.36 4.24 26.44
C ASP A 78 -7.70 3.51 26.38
N SER A 79 -7.73 2.35 27.01
CA SER A 79 -8.85 1.39 27.01
C SER A 79 -10.12 1.95 27.65
N ARG A 80 -10.09 3.21 28.12
CA ARG A 80 -11.20 3.90 28.76
C ARG A 80 -12.08 4.69 27.78
N VAL A 81 -11.60 5.02 26.58
CA VAL A 81 -12.35 5.85 25.63
C VAL A 81 -13.36 5.01 24.83
N LEU A 82 -14.65 5.30 24.98
CA LEU A 82 -15.73 4.62 24.26
C LEU A 82 -15.82 5.07 22.80
N LEU A 83 -15.95 4.14 21.85
CA LEU A 83 -16.09 4.44 20.42
C LEU A 83 -17.51 4.15 19.94
N LEU A 84 -18.20 5.13 19.36
CA LEU A 84 -19.54 4.94 18.81
C LEU A 84 -19.69 5.59 17.43
N ASN A 85 -20.43 4.93 16.55
CA ASN A 85 -20.86 5.51 15.28
C ASN A 85 -22.16 6.34 15.41
N SER A 86 -22.88 6.21 16.52
CA SER A 86 -24.05 7.04 16.87
C SER A 86 -23.62 8.47 17.23
N ALA A 87 -24.54 9.41 17.06
CA ALA A 87 -24.31 10.81 17.45
C ALA A 87 -24.32 11.01 18.98
N GLU A 88 -24.88 10.07 19.74
CA GLU A 88 -25.05 10.18 21.19
C GLU A 88 -24.77 8.82 21.86
N VAL A 89 -24.52 8.85 23.17
CA VAL A 89 -24.33 7.65 23.99
C VAL A 89 -25.64 7.33 24.73
N PRO A 90 -26.29 6.19 24.46
CA PRO A 90 -27.50 5.81 25.17
C PRO A 90 -27.29 5.77 26.68
N GLY A 91 -28.18 6.44 27.42
CA GLY A 91 -28.15 6.47 28.89
C GLY A 91 -27.09 7.37 29.51
N ARG A 92 -26.28 8.12 28.72
CA ARG A 92 -25.33 9.11 29.24
C ARG A 92 -25.35 10.37 28.38
N ALA A 93 -25.71 11.51 28.98
CA ALA A 93 -25.73 12.79 28.27
C ALA A 93 -24.33 13.30 28.00
N THR A 94 -24.12 13.95 26.86
CA THR A 94 -22.87 14.67 26.56
C THR A 94 -22.79 15.92 27.43
N ARG A 95 -21.82 15.97 28.34
CA ARG A 95 -21.56 17.13 29.20
C ARG A 95 -20.77 18.21 28.47
N GLU A 96 -19.76 17.81 27.71
CA GLU A 96 -18.84 18.72 27.03
C GLU A 96 -18.38 18.12 25.70
N ILE A 97 -18.31 18.96 24.66
CA ILE A 97 -17.72 18.60 23.37
C ILE A 97 -16.29 19.12 23.35
N LEU A 98 -15.33 18.20 23.27
CA LEU A 98 -13.90 18.52 23.26
C LEU A 98 -13.38 18.85 21.85
N GLY A 99 -14.06 18.37 20.82
CA GLY A 99 -13.78 18.71 19.41
C GLY A 99 -13.48 17.51 18.53
N LEU A 100 -12.95 17.78 17.34
CA LEU A 100 -12.60 16.76 16.34
C LEU A 100 -11.35 15.98 16.76
N VAL A 101 -11.44 14.65 16.69
CA VAL A 101 -10.29 13.75 16.76
C VAL A 101 -10.19 12.93 15.50
N GLN A 102 -8.96 12.59 15.11
CA GLN A 102 -8.69 11.86 13.89
C GLN A 102 -7.42 11.02 13.98
N GLY A 103 -7.35 9.98 13.16
CA GLY A 103 -6.17 9.17 12.96
C GLY A 103 -6.11 8.69 11.53
N HIS A 104 -4.93 8.73 10.92
CA HIS A 104 -4.74 8.26 9.55
C HIS A 104 -3.51 7.38 9.45
N THR A 105 -3.46 6.56 8.41
CA THR A 105 -2.28 5.77 8.05
C THR A 105 -2.32 5.43 6.57
N VAL A 106 -1.14 5.28 5.96
CA VAL A 106 -0.99 4.84 4.58
C VAL A 106 -0.21 3.54 4.59
N TYR A 107 -0.75 2.52 3.91
CA TYR A 107 -0.10 1.23 3.74
C TYR A 107 0.07 0.95 2.25
N ALA A 108 1.24 0.43 1.89
CA ALA A 108 1.52 -0.06 0.55
C ALA A 108 1.62 -1.59 0.58
N ILE A 109 1.14 -2.24 -0.47
CA ILE A 109 1.28 -3.69 -0.64
C ILE A 109 2.56 -3.98 -1.39
N TRP A 110 3.30 -4.97 -0.92
CA TRP A 110 4.53 -5.40 -1.58
C TRP A 110 4.23 -6.06 -2.93
N LEU A 111 5.05 -5.78 -3.94
CA LEU A 111 4.84 -6.15 -5.35
C LEU A 111 4.54 -7.64 -5.57
N GLY A 112 5.13 -8.56 -4.81
CA GLY A 112 4.84 -9.99 -4.99
C GLY A 112 3.49 -10.44 -4.41
N LYS A 113 2.98 -9.80 -3.36
CA LYS A 113 1.58 -9.99 -2.91
C LYS A 113 0.61 -9.35 -3.91
N ASP A 114 1.06 -8.29 -4.57
CA ASP A 114 0.27 -7.63 -5.61
C ASP A 114 0.09 -8.52 -6.85
N LEU A 115 1.10 -9.31 -7.22
CA LEU A 115 0.99 -10.27 -8.34
C LEU A 115 -0.05 -11.38 -8.06
N SER A 116 -0.10 -11.92 -6.84
CA SER A 116 -1.13 -12.89 -6.47
C SER A 116 -2.52 -12.27 -6.42
N ALA A 117 -2.62 -11.01 -5.97
CA ALA A 117 -3.86 -10.25 -6.01
C ALA A 117 -4.35 -10.01 -7.45
N ILE A 118 -3.45 -9.68 -8.38
CA ILE A 118 -3.76 -9.54 -9.82
C ILE A 118 -4.28 -10.87 -10.39
N ALA A 119 -3.64 -12.00 -10.06
CA ALA A 119 -4.12 -13.30 -10.51
C ALA A 119 -5.54 -13.61 -10.00
N ARG A 120 -5.83 -13.32 -8.73
CA ARG A 120 -7.18 -13.49 -8.15
C ARG A 120 -8.20 -12.50 -8.68
N LEU A 121 -7.79 -11.28 -9.03
CA LEU A 121 -8.65 -10.30 -9.68
C LEU A 121 -9.11 -10.80 -11.05
N ILE A 122 -8.22 -11.44 -11.82
CA ILE A 122 -8.50 -11.98 -13.15
C ILE A 122 -9.34 -13.26 -13.07
N LEU A 123 -8.95 -14.19 -12.19
CA LEU A 123 -9.61 -15.49 -12.05
C LEU A 123 -10.88 -15.45 -11.19
N GLY A 124 -11.12 -14.35 -10.48
CA GLY A 124 -12.14 -14.22 -9.46
C GLY A 124 -11.67 -14.78 -8.10
N GLY A 125 -11.87 -14.02 -7.03
CA GLY A 125 -11.53 -14.44 -5.66
C GLY A 125 -11.31 -13.25 -4.71
N GLU A 126 -11.29 -13.53 -3.41
CA GLU A 126 -11.01 -12.51 -2.39
C GLU A 126 -9.53 -12.08 -2.41
N LEU A 127 -9.31 -10.77 -2.34
CA LEU A 127 -7.99 -10.16 -2.20
C LEU A 127 -7.54 -10.20 -0.73
N THR A 128 -7.28 -11.39 -0.19
CA THR A 128 -7.03 -11.61 1.24
C THR A 128 -5.89 -10.74 1.78
N GLU A 129 -4.85 -10.50 0.98
CA GLU A 129 -3.71 -9.66 1.34
C GLU A 129 -4.12 -8.18 1.51
N TYR A 130 -5.05 -7.71 0.68
CA TYR A 130 -5.65 -6.38 0.82
C TYR A 130 -6.59 -6.35 2.04
N THR A 131 -7.40 -7.38 2.26
CA THR A 131 -8.28 -7.51 3.44
C THR A 131 -7.47 -7.42 4.74
N GLU A 132 -6.39 -8.19 4.84
CA GLU A 132 -5.50 -8.20 6.01
C GLU A 132 -4.83 -6.84 6.23
N MET A 133 -4.27 -6.24 5.16
CA MET A 133 -3.65 -4.91 5.21
C MET A 133 -4.63 -3.85 5.69
N MET A 134 -5.87 -3.86 5.18
CA MET A 134 -6.91 -2.92 5.60
C MET A 134 -7.32 -3.12 7.07
N GLY A 135 -7.25 -4.35 7.58
CA GLY A 135 -7.42 -4.66 9.00
C GLY A 135 -6.36 -3.96 9.87
N TRP A 136 -5.08 -4.14 9.53
CA TRP A 136 -3.97 -3.47 10.21
C TRP A 136 -4.06 -1.95 10.14
N ALA A 137 -4.40 -1.41 8.96
CA ALA A 137 -4.60 0.01 8.77
C ALA A 137 -5.69 0.56 9.68
N ARG A 138 -6.81 -0.18 9.83
CA ARG A 138 -7.93 0.19 10.70
C ARG A 138 -7.52 0.29 12.15
N THR A 139 -6.93 -0.77 12.68
CA THR A 139 -6.46 -0.78 14.08
C THR A 139 -5.53 0.40 14.35
N LYS A 140 -4.56 0.64 13.45
CA LYS A 140 -3.58 1.72 13.64
C LYS A 140 -4.18 3.11 13.56
N ALA A 141 -5.06 3.37 12.60
CA ALA A 141 -5.75 4.65 12.48
C ALA A 141 -6.63 4.91 13.72
N THR A 142 -7.36 3.89 14.18
CA THR A 142 -8.21 3.97 15.38
C THR A 142 -7.41 4.25 16.63
N ASN A 143 -6.29 3.55 16.84
CA ASN A 143 -5.43 3.77 18.01
C ASN A 143 -4.88 5.20 18.03
N ARG A 144 -4.51 5.76 16.87
CA ARG A 144 -4.06 7.16 16.77
C ARG A 144 -5.15 8.16 17.13
N MET A 145 -6.38 7.92 16.68
CA MET A 145 -7.55 8.75 17.02
C MET A 145 -7.87 8.66 18.53
N MET A 146 -7.84 7.45 19.11
CA MET A 146 -8.04 7.24 20.54
C MET A 146 -6.95 7.92 21.38
N ALA A 147 -5.69 7.83 20.96
CA ALA A 147 -4.59 8.50 21.64
C ALA A 147 -4.75 10.04 21.61
N GLN A 148 -5.29 10.61 20.52
CA GLN A 148 -5.64 12.02 20.48
C GLN A 148 -6.76 12.36 21.47
N ALA A 149 -7.82 11.54 21.51
CA ALA A 149 -8.94 11.75 22.45
C ALA A 149 -8.53 11.60 23.92
N GLY A 150 -7.66 10.64 24.25
CA GLY A 150 -7.11 10.44 25.59
C GLY A 150 -6.31 11.65 26.08
N LYS A 151 -5.52 12.28 25.20
CA LYS A 151 -4.83 13.55 25.51
C LYS A 151 -5.77 14.71 25.81
N MET A 152 -7.00 14.66 25.31
CA MET A 152 -8.05 15.64 25.58
C MET A 152 -8.87 15.29 26.83
N GLY A 153 -8.64 14.13 27.44
CA GLY A 153 -9.43 13.62 28.56
C GLY A 153 -10.86 13.29 28.17
N ALA A 154 -11.07 12.75 26.97
CA ALA A 154 -12.38 12.34 26.49
C ALA A 154 -12.83 11.03 27.13
N ASP A 155 -14.13 10.92 27.43
CA ASP A 155 -14.74 9.67 27.88
C ASP A 155 -15.23 8.83 26.69
N ALA A 156 -15.61 9.50 25.60
CA ALA A 156 -16.07 8.85 24.38
C ALA A 156 -15.72 9.64 23.12
N ILE A 157 -15.71 8.95 21.98
CA ILE A 157 -15.69 9.50 20.64
C ILE A 157 -16.98 9.04 19.97
N ILE A 158 -17.86 9.99 19.70
CA ILE A 158 -19.14 9.77 19.01
C ILE A 158 -19.00 10.10 17.52
N ASN A 159 -19.98 9.65 16.73
CA ASN A 159 -20.05 9.88 15.30
C ASN A 159 -18.79 9.43 14.55
N VAL A 160 -18.17 8.32 14.98
CA VAL A 160 -16.97 7.79 14.34
C VAL A 160 -17.25 7.40 12.89
N ARG A 161 -16.37 7.81 11.98
CA ARG A 161 -16.43 7.51 10.54
C ARG A 161 -15.07 7.06 10.04
N TYR A 162 -15.07 6.04 9.20
CA TYR A 162 -13.90 5.56 8.48
C TYR A 162 -14.02 5.96 7.01
N MET A 163 -12.92 6.44 6.46
CA MET A 163 -12.79 6.80 5.05
C MET A 163 -11.52 6.16 4.49
N THR A 164 -11.62 5.68 3.26
CA THR A 164 -10.48 5.16 2.50
C THR A 164 -10.28 6.05 1.29
N THR A 165 -9.02 6.27 0.93
CA THR A 165 -8.67 6.88 -0.36
C THR A 165 -7.51 6.13 -0.99
N SER A 166 -7.52 6.07 -2.32
CA SER A 166 -6.38 5.57 -3.10
C SER A 166 -5.41 6.72 -3.28
N VAL A 167 -4.19 6.58 -2.76
CA VAL A 167 -3.18 7.66 -2.81
C VAL A 167 -2.29 7.50 -4.04
N VAL A 168 -1.75 6.30 -4.23
CA VAL A 168 -0.92 5.89 -5.37
C VAL A 168 -1.19 4.42 -5.66
N GLY A 169 -0.94 3.96 -6.89
CA GLY A 169 -1.16 2.54 -7.25
C GLY A 169 -0.49 1.61 -6.24
N SER A 170 -1.23 0.60 -5.77
CA SER A 170 -0.87 -0.36 -4.70
C SER A 170 -0.77 0.18 -3.26
N ALA A 171 -1.17 1.43 -3.00
CA ALA A 171 -1.24 2.01 -1.65
C ALA A 171 -2.64 2.53 -1.29
N ALA A 172 -3.08 2.21 -0.07
CA ALA A 172 -4.34 2.68 0.48
C ALA A 172 -4.08 3.56 1.71
N GLU A 173 -4.73 4.72 1.74
CA GLU A 173 -4.88 5.50 2.96
C GLU A 173 -6.18 5.12 3.65
N LEU A 174 -6.10 5.01 4.97
CA LEU A 174 -7.25 4.92 5.84
C LEU A 174 -7.22 6.08 6.83
N LEU A 175 -8.30 6.85 6.83
CA LEU A 175 -8.62 7.90 7.78
C LEU A 175 -9.78 7.45 8.67
N VAL A 176 -9.70 7.72 9.96
CA VAL A 176 -10.81 7.66 10.89
C VAL A 176 -10.92 8.97 11.63
N TYR A 177 -12.14 9.44 11.84
CA TYR A 177 -12.42 10.66 12.60
C TYR A 177 -13.73 10.56 13.37
N GLY A 178 -13.88 11.43 14.38
CA GLY A 178 -15.09 11.55 15.18
C GLY A 178 -15.03 12.75 16.11
N THR A 179 -16.02 12.87 16.99
CA THR A 179 -16.09 13.97 17.96
C THR A 179 -15.80 13.44 19.36
N ALA A 180 -14.74 13.94 19.98
CA ALA A 180 -14.41 13.64 21.37
C ALA A 180 -15.34 14.39 22.32
N VAL A 181 -15.87 13.69 23.31
CA VAL A 181 -16.83 14.21 24.29
C VAL A 181 -16.51 13.74 25.70
N LYS A 182 -16.92 14.53 26.69
CA LYS A 182 -17.08 14.09 28.08
C LYS A 182 -18.53 13.76 28.37
N LEU A 183 -18.75 12.67 29.09
CA LEU A 183 -20.07 12.23 29.46
C LEU A 183 -20.43 12.77 30.85
N GLY A 184 -21.71 13.06 31.05
CA GLY A 184 -22.28 13.25 32.38
C GLY A 184 -22.42 11.93 33.12
N GLU A 185 -22.59 12.02 34.44
CA GLU A 185 -23.01 10.90 35.29
C GLU A 185 -24.37 10.33 34.85
#